data_AF-L1I9N5-F1
#
_entry.id   AF-L1I9N5-F1
#
_cell.length_a   1.000
_cell.length_b   1.000
_cell.length_c   1.000
_cell.angle_alpha   90.00
_cell.angle_beta   90.00
_cell.angle_gamma   90.00
#
_symmetry.space_group_name_H-M   'P 1'
#
loop_
_entity.id
_entity.type
_entity.pdbx_description
1 polymer ?
#
loop_
_entity_poly.entity_id
_entity_poly.type
_entity_poly.pdbx_seq_one_letter_code
_entity_poly.pdbx_strand_id
1 'polypeptide(L)'
;MDETHGQGWSDVDDKIASLRQRIVQARDEWFAIKDGGLEKKRAHLRLRQAELDLAGLEEDERREAKARIRLLRTELDLAGLEEDERREAKARIRLLRTELDLAGLEEDERRKAEARIRLLRAELSLAELEEDERREAKARIRLLRAELSLAELEGDERREAKARIRLLRAELDLAGLEEDERRKAEADVGDEYSCDELRTSLTNLCPQS
;
A
#
# COMPACT_ATOMS: atom_id res chain seq x y z
N MET A 1 40.66 -18.54 28.30
CA MET A 1 41.06 -17.46 27.38
C MET A 1 40.01 -17.44 26.29
N ASP A 2 38.97 -16.64 26.50
CA ASP A 2 37.89 -16.45 25.52
C ASP A 2 38.28 -15.28 24.60
N GLU A 3 38.88 -15.60 23.45
CA GLU A 3 39.32 -14.60 22.45
C GLU A 3 38.31 -14.43 21.29
N THR A 4 37.09 -14.96 21.40
CA THR A 4 36.12 -14.93 20.30
C THR A 4 35.20 -13.69 20.29
N HIS A 5 35.28 -12.82 21.29
CA HIS A 5 34.35 -11.69 21.44
C HIS A 5 34.83 -10.39 20.78
N GLY A 6 36.04 -10.35 20.22
CA GLY A 6 36.64 -9.14 19.61
C GLY A 6 36.51 -9.01 18.09
N GLN A 7 36.30 -10.12 17.36
CA GLN A 7 36.30 -10.10 15.88
C GLN A 7 35.00 -9.53 15.29
N GLY A 8 33.84 -9.81 15.90
CA GLY A 8 32.54 -9.36 15.36
C GLY A 8 32.32 -7.84 15.39
N TRP A 9 32.94 -7.12 16.34
CA TRP A 9 32.80 -5.67 16.45
C TRP A 9 33.69 -4.91 15.46
N SER A 10 34.89 -5.43 15.17
CA SER A 10 35.79 -4.87 14.15
C SER A 10 35.17 -4.92 12.74
N ASP A 11 34.51 -6.03 12.40
CA ASP A 11 33.90 -6.21 11.09
C ASP A 11 32.72 -5.25 10.83
N VAL A 12 31.96 -4.92 11.88
CA VAL A 12 30.83 -3.98 11.79
C VAL A 12 31.34 -2.55 11.65
N ASP A 13 32.37 -2.16 12.41
CA ASP A 13 32.98 -0.84 12.32
C ASP A 13 33.61 -0.59 10.95
N ASP A 14 34.29 -1.59 10.38
CA ASP A 14 34.85 -1.54 9.02
C ASP A 14 33.75 -1.40 7.96
N LYS A 15 32.63 -2.12 8.15
CA LYS A 15 31.45 -2.01 7.26
C LYS A 15 30.81 -0.63 7.34
N ILE A 16 30.68 -0.07 8.54
CA ILE A 16 30.17 1.30 8.76
C ILE A 16 31.10 2.32 8.09
N ALA A 17 32.42 2.19 8.23
CA ALA A 17 33.39 3.05 7.59
C ALA A 17 33.29 2.98 6.05
N SER A 18 33.19 1.77 5.49
CA SER A 18 32.99 1.57 4.05
C SER A 18 31.69 2.21 3.55
N LEU A 19 30.57 2.04 4.26
CA LEU A 19 29.30 2.66 3.89
C LEU A 19 29.34 4.18 3.96
N ARG A 20 30.00 4.76 4.98
CA ARG A 20 30.22 6.21 5.06
C ARG A 20 30.98 6.73 3.85
N GLN A 21 32.04 6.02 3.42
CA GLN A 21 32.78 6.38 2.20
C GLN A 21 31.89 6.27 0.95
N ARG A 22 31.09 5.20 0.83
CA ARG A 22 30.16 5.02 -0.30
C ARG A 22 29.09 6.12 -0.36
N ILE A 23 28.60 6.57 0.79
CA ILE A 23 27.67 7.72 0.88
C ILE A 23 28.34 8.99 0.39
N VAL A 24 29.57 9.28 0.81
CA VAL A 24 30.31 10.46 0.35
C VAL A 24 30.48 10.41 -1.17
N GLN A 25 30.94 9.29 -1.71
CA GLN A 25 31.10 9.11 -3.15
C GLN A 25 29.77 9.27 -3.91
N ALA A 26 28.70 8.59 -3.49
CA ALA A 26 27.39 8.68 -4.15
C ALA A 26 26.80 10.09 -4.08
N ARG A 27 27.09 10.83 -3.00
CA ARG A 27 26.69 12.23 -2.85
C ARG A 27 27.43 13.13 -3.83
N ASP A 28 28.74 12.94 -3.96
CA ASP A 28 29.55 13.74 -4.88
C ASP A 28 29.17 13.45 -6.34
N GLU A 29 28.92 12.18 -6.69
CA GLU A 29 28.36 11.77 -8.00
C GLU A 29 27.01 12.45 -8.27
N TRP A 30 26.09 12.44 -7.30
CA TRP A 30 24.79 13.09 -7.43
C TRP A 30 24.90 14.62 -7.63
N PHE A 31 25.81 15.28 -6.92
CA PHE A 31 26.05 16.72 -7.08
C PHE A 31 26.75 17.06 -8.40
N ALA A 32 27.59 16.16 -8.92
CA ALA A 32 28.28 16.36 -10.19
C ALA A 32 27.32 16.39 -11.39
N ILE A 33 26.21 15.66 -11.33
CA ILE A 33 25.19 15.65 -12.39
C ILE A 33 24.40 16.95 -12.34
N LYS A 34 24.53 17.76 -13.40
CA LYS A 34 23.87 19.09 -13.47
C LYS A 34 22.38 18.96 -13.79
N ASP A 35 22.04 18.11 -14.75
CA ASP A 35 20.69 17.98 -15.27
C ASP A 35 19.76 17.26 -14.28
N GLY A 36 18.55 17.78 -14.08
CA GLY A 36 17.52 17.19 -13.22
C GLY A 36 16.89 15.89 -13.73
N GLY A 37 17.46 15.30 -14.77
CA GLY A 37 16.90 14.15 -15.50
C GLY A 37 17.01 12.82 -14.76
N LEU A 38 16.69 11.75 -15.48
CA LEU A 38 16.64 10.38 -14.96
C LEU A 38 17.95 9.94 -14.29
N GLU A 39 19.10 10.34 -14.85
CA GLU A 39 20.42 9.98 -14.31
C GLU A 39 20.66 10.58 -12.92
N LYS A 40 20.31 11.85 -12.71
CA LYS A 40 20.42 12.50 -11.40
C LYS A 40 19.52 11.86 -10.37
N LYS A 41 18.29 11.50 -10.75
CA LYS A 41 17.37 10.76 -9.86
C LYS A 41 17.90 9.37 -9.53
N ARG A 42 18.51 8.65 -10.49
CA ARG A 42 19.16 7.35 -10.24
C ARG A 42 20.38 7.47 -9.31
N ALA A 43 21.20 8.50 -9.49
CA ALA A 43 22.30 8.78 -8.56
C ALA A 43 21.79 9.11 -7.16
N HIS A 44 20.71 9.89 -7.06
CA HIS A 44 20.06 10.18 -5.78
C HIS A 44 19.52 8.91 -5.11
N LEU A 45 18.92 8.00 -5.87
CA LEU A 45 18.46 6.70 -5.37
C LEU A 45 19.61 5.88 -4.77
N ARG A 46 20.76 5.81 -5.45
CA ARG A 46 21.95 5.10 -4.93
C ARG A 46 22.46 5.72 -3.63
N LEU A 47 22.46 7.06 -3.54
CA LEU A 47 22.78 7.77 -2.30
C LEU A 47 21.81 7.39 -1.18
N ARG A 48 20.49 7.44 -1.43
CA ARG A 48 19.49 7.07 -0.43
C ARG A 48 19.57 5.61 -0.01
N GLN A 49 19.90 4.70 -0.93
CA GLN A 49 20.11 3.30 -0.61
C GLN A 49 21.30 3.13 0.33
N ALA A 50 22.43 3.79 0.04
CA ALA A 50 23.61 3.74 0.92
C ALA A 50 23.33 4.34 2.31
N GLU A 51 22.54 5.42 2.40
CA GLU A 51 22.08 5.98 3.68
C GLU A 51 21.18 5.01 4.47
N LEU A 52 20.30 4.27 3.79
CA LEU A 52 19.47 3.23 4.42
C LEU A 52 20.32 2.05 4.89
N ASP A 53 21.24 1.57 4.06
CA ASP A 53 22.17 0.49 4.40
C ASP A 53 22.97 0.84 5.67
N LEU A 54 23.40 2.11 5.81
CA LEU A 54 24.09 2.58 7.01
C LEU A 54 23.14 2.64 8.23
N ALA A 55 21.93 3.17 8.06
CA ALA A 55 20.98 3.29 9.16
C ALA A 55 20.58 1.92 9.74
N GLY A 56 20.46 0.88 8.90
CA GLY A 56 20.16 -0.48 9.35
C GLY A 56 21.29 -1.16 10.14
N LEU A 57 22.51 -0.58 10.17
CA LEU A 57 23.60 -1.06 11.03
C LEU A 57 23.69 -0.32 12.36
N GLU A 58 22.98 0.80 12.52
CA GLU A 58 23.04 1.63 13.73
C GLU A 58 21.96 1.25 14.77
N GLU A 59 21.16 0.20 14.51
CA GLU A 59 20.10 -0.33 15.39
C GLU A 59 19.09 0.71 15.91
N ASP A 60 18.92 1.82 15.18
CA ASP A 60 17.93 2.86 15.48
C ASP A 60 16.77 2.75 14.48
N GLU A 61 15.70 2.07 14.90
CA GLU A 61 14.49 1.84 14.09
C GLU A 61 13.90 3.14 13.52
N ARG A 62 13.94 4.24 14.30
CA ARG A 62 13.40 5.52 13.86
C ARG A 62 14.29 6.14 12.77
N ARG A 63 15.61 6.00 12.88
CA ARG A 63 16.57 6.45 11.88
C ARG A 63 16.47 5.62 10.60
N GLU A 64 16.35 4.31 10.72
CA GLU A 64 16.12 3.40 9.59
C GLU A 64 14.82 3.76 8.85
N ALA A 65 13.70 3.90 9.57
CA ALA A 65 12.42 4.28 8.99
C ALA A 65 12.50 5.62 8.24
N LYS A 66 13.19 6.62 8.82
CA LYS A 66 13.42 7.92 8.15
C LYS A 66 14.30 7.81 6.91
N ALA A 67 15.31 6.93 6.90
CA ALA A 67 16.14 6.68 5.73
C ALA A 67 15.33 5.98 4.63
N ARG A 68 14.49 5.00 5.01
CA ARG A 68 13.61 4.27 4.10
C ARG A 68 12.57 5.18 3.46
N ILE A 69 11.98 6.11 4.21
CA ILE A 69 11.07 7.13 3.65
C ILE A 69 11.78 8.00 2.60
N ARG A 70 13.03 8.41 2.85
CA ARG A 70 13.80 9.20 1.87
C ARG A 70 14.07 8.39 0.60
N LEU A 71 14.40 7.11 0.73
CA LEU A 71 14.57 6.20 -0.41
C LEU A 71 13.26 6.04 -1.20
N LEU A 72 12.15 5.73 -0.52
CA LEU A 72 10.85 5.54 -1.17
C LEU A 72 10.33 6.81 -1.86
N ARG A 73 10.65 8.01 -1.32
CA ARG A 73 10.37 9.27 -2.02
C ARG A 73 11.14 9.37 -3.34
N THR A 74 12.44 9.03 -3.34
CA THR A 74 13.23 9.01 -4.58
C THR A 74 12.76 7.94 -5.57
N GLU A 75 12.27 6.79 -5.10
CA GLU A 75 11.65 5.77 -5.95
C GLU A 75 10.33 6.27 -6.57
N LEU A 76 9.49 6.95 -5.78
CA LEU A 76 8.26 7.55 -6.26
C LEU A 76 8.54 8.63 -7.32
N ASP A 77 9.52 9.50 -7.09
CA ASP A 77 9.94 10.51 -8.05
C ASP A 77 10.45 9.90 -9.36
N LEU A 78 11.02 8.69 -9.31
CA LEU A 78 11.43 7.93 -10.49
C LEU A 78 10.24 7.29 -11.20
N ALA A 79 9.30 6.70 -10.46
CA ALA A 79 8.10 6.09 -11.02
C ALA A 79 7.25 7.11 -11.80
N GLY A 80 7.14 8.35 -11.29
CA GLY A 80 6.43 9.43 -11.99
C GLY A 80 7.09 9.90 -13.29
N LEU A 81 8.32 9.46 -13.61
CA LEU A 81 8.93 9.70 -14.93
C LEU A 81 8.57 8.65 -15.97
N GLU A 82 8.04 7.50 -15.55
CA GLU A 82 7.76 6.37 -16.42
C GLU A 82 6.33 6.40 -16.99
N GLU A 83 5.55 7.45 -16.70
CA GLU A 83 4.16 7.68 -17.18
C GLU A 83 3.20 6.49 -16.93
N ASP A 84 3.51 5.66 -15.92
CA ASP A 84 2.68 4.54 -15.47
C ASP A 84 2.00 4.91 -14.15
N GLU A 85 0.77 5.42 -14.24
CA GLU A 85 -0.03 5.88 -13.11
C GLU A 85 -0.23 4.76 -12.06
N ARG A 86 -0.37 3.50 -12.49
CA ARG A 86 -0.55 2.37 -11.58
C ARG A 86 0.74 2.05 -10.83
N ARG A 87 1.90 2.17 -11.49
CA ARG A 87 3.21 2.02 -10.84
C ARG A 87 3.49 3.15 -9.87
N GLU A 88 3.17 4.39 -10.23
CA GLU A 88 3.27 5.55 -9.34
C GLU A 88 2.37 5.38 -8.11
N ALA A 89 1.10 4.99 -8.29
CA ALA A 89 0.18 4.74 -7.20
C ALA A 89 0.68 3.65 -6.24
N LYS A 90 1.23 2.54 -6.78
CA LYS A 90 1.84 1.49 -5.96
C LYS A 90 3.08 1.98 -5.20
N ALA A 91 3.94 2.79 -5.82
CA ALA A 91 5.10 3.39 -5.14
C ALA A 91 4.65 4.32 -4.00
N ARG A 92 3.61 5.12 -4.24
CA ARG A 92 3.05 6.02 -3.24
C ARG A 92 2.45 5.29 -2.04
N ILE A 93 1.75 4.16 -2.27
CA ILE A 93 1.25 3.31 -1.20
C ILE A 93 2.39 2.74 -0.35
N ARG A 94 3.49 2.28 -0.97
CA ARG A 94 4.67 1.79 -0.23
C ARG A 94 5.25 2.88 0.67
N LEU A 95 5.43 4.09 0.13
CA LEU A 95 5.87 5.26 0.89
C LEU A 95 4.95 5.54 2.10
N LEU A 96 3.63 5.62 1.85
CA LEU A 96 2.66 5.93 2.90
C LEU A 96 2.56 4.84 3.98
N ARG A 97 2.81 3.58 3.64
CA ARG A 97 2.92 2.50 4.64
C ARG A 97 4.09 2.74 5.56
N THR A 98 5.27 3.06 5.03
CA THR A 98 6.45 3.36 5.87
C THR A 98 6.28 4.65 6.67
N GLU A 99 5.58 5.66 6.14
CA GLU A 99 5.24 6.86 6.92
C GLU A 99 4.26 6.54 8.06
N LEU A 100 3.31 5.63 7.85
CA LEU A 100 2.43 5.14 8.91
C LEU A 100 3.20 4.33 9.96
N ASP A 101 4.12 3.47 9.55
CA ASP A 101 4.97 2.70 10.46
C ASP A 101 5.80 3.66 11.34
N LEU A 102 6.42 4.68 10.74
CA LEU A 102 7.14 5.72 11.47
C LEU A 102 6.23 6.50 12.43
N ALA A 103 4.99 6.83 12.02
CA ALA A 103 4.02 7.46 12.92
C ALA A 103 3.61 6.55 14.08
N GLY A 104 3.64 5.22 13.89
CA GLY A 104 3.40 4.24 14.95
C GLY A 104 4.54 4.13 15.97
N LEU A 105 5.76 4.54 15.61
CA LEU A 105 6.89 4.71 16.55
C LEU A 105 6.78 6.01 17.36
N GLU A 106 5.83 6.89 17.04
CA GLU A 106 5.56 8.12 17.77
C GLU A 106 4.32 7.94 18.67
N GLU A 107 4.30 8.54 19.86
CA GLU A 107 3.19 8.42 20.83
C GLU A 107 1.96 9.29 20.47
N ASP A 108 1.86 9.76 19.22
CA ASP A 108 0.78 10.63 18.76
C ASP A 108 -0.27 9.85 17.96
N GLU A 109 -1.30 9.38 18.66
CA GLU A 109 -2.40 8.61 18.06
C GLU A 109 -3.17 9.41 17.00
N ARG A 110 -3.25 10.75 17.11
CA ARG A 110 -3.88 11.58 16.08
C ARG A 110 -3.05 11.55 14.80
N ARG A 111 -1.74 11.71 14.92
CA ARG A 111 -0.81 11.67 13.78
C ARG A 111 -0.82 10.31 13.08
N LYS A 112 -0.90 9.22 13.85
CA LYS A 112 -1.05 7.86 13.34
C LYS A 112 -2.38 7.66 12.61
N ALA A 113 -3.49 8.14 13.16
CA ALA A 113 -4.79 8.11 12.49
C ALA A 113 -4.80 8.91 11.18
N GLU A 114 -4.20 10.10 11.16
CA GLU A 114 -4.04 10.90 9.94
C GLU A 114 -3.19 10.20 8.88
N ALA A 115 -2.07 9.59 9.27
CA ALA A 115 -1.22 8.81 8.37
C ALA A 115 -1.99 7.61 7.79
N ARG A 116 -2.80 6.93 8.61
CA ARG A 116 -3.64 5.81 8.17
C ARG A 116 -4.67 6.24 7.13
N ILE A 117 -5.32 7.38 7.34
CA ILE A 117 -6.27 7.95 6.37
C ILE A 117 -5.59 8.29 5.04
N ARG A 118 -4.38 8.88 5.07
CA ARG A 118 -3.62 9.16 3.84
C ARG A 118 -3.30 7.89 3.06
N LEU A 119 -2.88 6.83 3.74
CA LEU A 119 -2.64 5.52 3.14
C LEU A 119 -3.93 4.96 2.50
N LEU A 120 -5.04 4.95 3.24
CA LEU A 120 -6.31 4.41 2.76
C LEU A 120 -6.86 5.19 1.55
N ARG A 121 -6.64 6.51 1.49
CA ARG A 121 -6.97 7.31 0.30
C ARG A 121 -6.17 6.87 -0.92
N ALA A 122 -4.87 6.62 -0.76
CA ALA A 122 -4.05 6.13 -1.86
C ALA A 122 -4.45 4.71 -2.29
N GLU A 123 -4.82 3.83 -1.35
CA GLU A 123 -5.33 2.49 -1.66
C GLU A 123 -6.68 2.53 -2.38
N LEU A 124 -7.57 3.47 -2.03
CA LEU A 124 -8.81 3.73 -2.75
C LEU A 124 -8.54 4.19 -4.18
N SER A 125 -7.68 5.19 -4.38
CA SER A 125 -7.33 5.65 -5.73
C SER A 125 -6.70 4.56 -6.59
N LEU A 126 -5.89 3.66 -6.01
CA LEU A 126 -5.38 2.50 -6.75
C LEU A 126 -6.51 1.52 -7.13
N ALA A 127 -7.51 1.33 -6.26
CA ALA A 127 -8.66 0.49 -6.58
C ALA A 127 -9.51 1.09 -7.72
N GLU A 128 -9.71 2.41 -7.72
CA GLU A 128 -10.37 3.15 -8.80
C GLU A 128 -9.62 2.96 -10.14
N LEU A 129 -8.29 3.04 -10.14
CA LEU A 129 -7.45 2.78 -11.32
C LEU A 129 -7.49 1.32 -11.81
N GLU A 130 -7.86 0.38 -10.95
CA GLU A 130 -7.95 -1.04 -11.31
C GLU A 130 -9.34 -1.43 -11.81
N GLU A 131 -10.29 -0.49 -11.84
CA GLU A 131 -11.67 -0.66 -12.35
C GLU A 131 -12.40 -1.86 -11.70
N ASP A 132 -12.07 -2.16 -10.44
CA ASP A 132 -12.70 -3.23 -9.65
C ASP A 132 -13.68 -2.58 -8.66
N GLU A 133 -14.95 -2.48 -9.07
CA GLU A 133 -16.03 -1.82 -8.31
C GLU A 133 -16.16 -2.38 -6.88
N ARG A 134 -16.05 -3.70 -6.72
CA ARG A 134 -16.15 -4.35 -5.41
C ARG A 134 -14.96 -4.00 -4.52
N ARG A 135 -13.77 -3.95 -5.10
CA ARG A 135 -12.55 -3.56 -4.38
C ARG A 135 -12.55 -2.07 -4.04
N GLU A 136 -13.03 -1.21 -4.92
CA GLU A 136 -13.24 0.21 -4.67
C GLU A 136 -14.21 0.41 -3.49
N ALA A 137 -15.38 -0.23 -3.52
CA ALA A 137 -16.37 -0.15 -2.45
C ALA A 137 -15.78 -0.59 -1.10
N LYS A 138 -15.05 -1.71 -1.07
CA LYS A 138 -14.35 -2.19 0.14
C LYS A 138 -13.28 -1.20 0.62
N ALA A 139 -12.51 -0.59 -0.28
CA ALA A 139 -11.50 0.41 0.07
C ALA A 139 -12.15 1.68 0.65
N ARG A 140 -13.25 2.15 0.05
CA ARG A 140 -14.03 3.30 0.52
C ARG A 140 -14.58 3.07 1.93
N ILE A 141 -15.14 1.89 2.22
CA ILE A 141 -15.62 1.55 3.57
C ILE A 141 -14.47 1.60 4.58
N ARG A 142 -13.30 1.04 4.26
CA ARG A 142 -12.12 1.10 5.15
C ARG A 142 -11.68 2.54 5.43
N LEU A 143 -11.66 3.39 4.40
CA LEU A 143 -11.36 4.82 4.55
C LEU A 143 -12.37 5.51 5.46
N LEU A 144 -13.67 5.31 5.24
CA LEU A 144 -14.73 5.94 6.04
C LEU A 144 -14.69 5.49 7.50
N ARG A 145 -14.36 4.22 7.78
CA ARG A 145 -14.14 3.75 9.15
C ARG A 145 -12.97 4.48 9.82
N ALA A 146 -11.86 4.68 9.12
CA ALA A 146 -10.73 5.42 9.67
C ALA A 146 -11.05 6.91 9.89
N GLU A 147 -11.80 7.54 8.98
CA GLU A 147 -12.27 8.93 9.16
C GLU A 147 -13.24 9.08 10.33
N LEU A 148 -14.10 8.09 10.56
CA LEU A 148 -14.96 8.02 11.73
C LEU A 148 -14.13 7.93 13.02
N SER A 149 -13.18 7.00 13.09
CA SER A 149 -12.32 6.84 14.27
C SER A 149 -11.51 8.11 14.57
N LEU A 150 -11.04 8.84 13.55
CA LEU A 150 -10.37 10.12 13.77
C LEU A 150 -11.34 11.18 14.31
N ALA A 151 -12.57 11.24 13.81
CA ALA A 151 -13.57 12.18 14.32
C ALA A 151 -13.94 11.90 15.79
N GLU A 152 -14.05 10.62 16.16
CA GLU A 152 -14.26 10.17 17.54
C GLU A 152 -13.07 10.57 18.44
N LEU A 153 -11.82 10.41 17.95
CA LEU A 153 -10.62 10.85 18.66
C LEU A 153 -10.56 12.36 18.87
N GLU A 154 -11.01 13.15 17.89
CA GLU A 154 -11.07 14.61 17.96
C GLU A 154 -12.23 15.13 18.84
N GLY A 155 -13.20 14.28 19.19
CA GLY A 155 -14.40 14.67 19.93
C GLY A 155 -15.35 15.58 19.13
N ASP A 156 -15.31 15.53 17.80
CA ASP A 156 -16.20 16.31 16.93
C ASP A 156 -17.47 15.52 16.61
N GLU A 157 -18.48 15.64 17.47
CA GLU A 157 -19.77 14.93 17.35
C GLU A 157 -20.46 15.17 15.99
N ARG A 158 -20.32 16.36 15.41
CA ARG A 158 -20.94 16.69 14.11
C ARG A 158 -20.21 15.96 12.98
N ARG A 159 -18.89 15.88 13.05
CA ARG A 159 -18.06 15.14 12.08
C ARG A 159 -18.27 13.65 12.22
N GLU A 160 -18.37 13.14 13.45
CA GLU A 160 -18.69 11.74 13.77
C GLU A 160 -20.03 11.34 13.16
N ALA A 161 -21.11 12.09 13.42
CA ALA A 161 -22.43 11.80 12.88
C ALA A 161 -22.43 11.78 11.34
N LYS A 162 -21.74 12.72 10.70
CA LYS A 162 -21.58 12.74 9.24
C LYS A 162 -20.80 11.53 8.72
N ALA A 163 -19.72 11.15 9.41
CA ALA A 163 -18.90 10.00 9.03
C ALA A 163 -19.71 8.68 9.16
N ARG A 164 -20.50 8.52 10.23
CA ARG A 164 -21.40 7.37 10.40
C ARG A 164 -22.43 7.25 9.28
N ILE A 165 -23.10 8.35 8.91
CA ILE A 165 -24.07 8.34 7.81
C ILE A 165 -23.40 7.93 6.49
N ARG A 166 -22.21 8.46 6.20
CA ARG A 166 -21.47 8.10 4.99
C ARG A 166 -21.04 6.63 4.99
N LEU A 167 -20.56 6.13 6.12
CA LEU A 167 -20.17 4.74 6.28
C LEU A 167 -21.35 3.80 6.05
N LEU A 168 -22.48 4.05 6.70
CA LEU A 168 -23.69 3.25 6.54
C LEU A 168 -24.16 3.19 5.09
N ARG A 169 -24.13 4.32 4.37
CA ARG A 169 -24.47 4.35 2.94
C ARG A 169 -23.53 3.48 2.11
N ALA A 170 -22.22 3.61 2.32
CA ALA A 170 -21.24 2.80 1.60
C ALA A 170 -21.37 1.29 1.89
N GLU A 171 -21.71 0.92 3.12
CA GLU A 171 -21.96 -0.49 3.50
C GLU A 171 -23.23 -1.04 2.83
N LEU A 172 -24.29 -0.25 2.72
CA LEU A 172 -25.50 -0.61 1.98
C LEU A 172 -25.23 -0.75 0.47
N ASP A 173 -24.45 0.16 -0.10
CA ASP A 173 -24.08 0.12 -1.53
C ASP A 173 -23.30 -1.17 -1.84
N LEU A 174 -22.32 -1.55 -1.00
CA LEU A 174 -21.57 -2.80 -1.16
C LEU A 174 -22.48 -4.03 -1.04
N ALA A 175 -23.42 -4.04 -0.10
CA ALA A 175 -24.35 -5.15 0.05
C ALA A 175 -25.24 -5.32 -1.20
N GLY A 176 -25.66 -4.21 -1.82
CA GLY A 176 -26.39 -4.23 -3.09
C GLY A 176 -25.57 -4.83 -4.23
N LEU A 177 -24.30 -4.44 -4.37
CA LEU A 177 -23.38 -5.03 -5.36
C LEU A 177 -23.24 -6.55 -5.19
N GLU A 178 -23.07 -7.02 -3.95
CA GLU A 178 -22.93 -8.45 -3.66
C GLU A 178 -24.23 -9.23 -3.94
N GLU A 179 -25.40 -8.61 -3.74
CA GLU A 179 -26.68 -9.21 -4.12
C GLU A 179 -26.84 -9.33 -5.64
N ASP A 180 -26.47 -8.29 -6.40
CA ASP A 180 -26.56 -8.30 -7.85
C ASP A 180 -25.57 -9.30 -8.48
N GLU A 181 -24.34 -9.40 -7.94
CA GLU A 181 -23.37 -10.44 -8.32
C GLU A 181 -23.95 -11.85 -8.09
N ARG A 182 -24.59 -12.08 -6.93
CA ARG A 182 -25.22 -13.37 -6.62
C ARG A 182 -26.34 -13.69 -7.60
N ARG A 183 -27.23 -12.74 -7.90
CA ARG A 183 -28.33 -12.93 -8.86
C ARG A 183 -27.84 -13.26 -10.26
N LYS A 184 -26.76 -12.61 -10.71
CA LYS A 184 -26.13 -12.92 -12.01
C LYS A 184 -25.60 -14.35 -12.02
N ALA A 185 -24.86 -14.76 -10.99
CA ALA A 185 -24.34 -16.11 -10.89
C ALA A 185 -25.46 -17.18 -10.86
N GLU A 186 -26.58 -16.90 -10.18
CA GLU A 186 -27.75 -17.79 -10.18
C GLU A 186 -28.40 -17.90 -11.56
N ALA A 187 -28.48 -16.80 -12.32
CA ALA A 187 -28.99 -16.80 -13.70
C ALA A 187 -28.07 -17.58 -14.66
N ASP A 188 -26.75 -17.38 -14.56
CA ASP A 188 -25.76 -18.08 -15.39
C ASP A 188 -25.82 -19.60 -15.18
N VAL A 189 -26.01 -20.06 -13.94
CA VAL A 189 -26.23 -21.48 -13.62
C VAL A 189 -27.58 -21.97 -14.15
N GLY A 190 -28.63 -21.16 -14.07
CA GLY A 190 -29.96 -21.52 -14.59
C GLY A 190 -29.98 -21.75 -16.11
N ASP A 191 -29.18 -21.01 -16.86
CA ASP A 191 -29.04 -21.17 -18.31
C ASP A 191 -28.20 -22.40 -18.69
N GLU A 192 -27.20 -22.78 -17.89
CA GLU A 192 -26.38 -23.99 -18.14
C GLU A 192 -27.16 -25.31 -17.97
N TYR A 193 -28.30 -25.29 -17.26
CA TYR A 193 -29.20 -26.44 -17.09
C TYR A 193 -30.49 -26.37 -17.92
N SER A 194 -30.65 -25.39 -18.80
CA SER A 194 -31.86 -25.22 -19.62
C SER A 194 -31.57 -25.39 -21.12
N CYS A 195 -31.67 -26.63 -21.61
CA CYS A 195 -32.60 -27.01 -22.70
C CYS A 195 -32.43 -28.43 -23.28
N ASP A 196 -31.29 -29.13 -23.11
CA ASP A 196 -31.06 -30.37 -23.89
C ASP A 196 -31.11 -31.70 -23.11
N GLU A 197 -30.85 -31.73 -21.79
CA GLU A 197 -30.79 -33.01 -21.04
C GLU A 197 -32.12 -33.49 -20.44
N LEU A 198 -33.12 -32.61 -20.30
CA LEU A 198 -34.44 -33.00 -19.80
C LEU A 198 -35.37 -33.55 -20.89
N ARG A 199 -35.02 -33.40 -22.17
CA ARG A 199 -35.83 -33.89 -23.30
C ARG A 199 -35.58 -35.35 -23.65
N THR A 200 -34.38 -35.86 -23.36
CA THR A 200 -33.99 -37.27 -23.57
C THR A 200 -34.43 -38.19 -22.43
N SER A 201 -34.70 -37.65 -21.24
CA SER A 201 -35.13 -38.44 -20.07
C SER A 201 -36.67 -38.59 -19.99
N LEU A 202 -37.45 -37.71 -20.60
CA LEU A 202 -38.92 -37.78 -20.63
C LEU A 202 -39.51 -38.63 -21.78
N THR A 203 -38.72 -39.01 -22.79
CA THR A 203 -39.19 -39.82 -23.93
C THR A 203 -39.06 -41.34 -23.71
N ASN A 204 -38.39 -41.80 -22.65
CA ASN A 204 -38.17 -43.22 -22.38
C ASN A 204 -39.17 -43.87 -21.39
N LEU A 205 -40.24 -43.17 -21.00
CA LEU A 205 -41.23 -43.66 -20.03
C LEU A 205 -42.62 -44.01 -20.61
N CYS A 206 -42.76 -44.11 -21.93
CA CYS A 206 -43.97 -44.67 -22.56
C CYS A 206 -43.63 -45.94 -23.37
N PRO A 207 -43.76 -47.14 -22.80
CA PRO A 207 -44.03 -48.32 -23.60
C PRO A 207 -45.47 -48.24 -24.12
N GLN A 208 -45.60 -48.34 -25.44
CA GLN A 208 -46.88 -48.45 -26.14
C GLN A 208 -47.65 -49.70 -25.68
N SER A 209 -48.97 -49.53 -25.68
CA SER A 209 -50.05 -50.45 -25.31
C SER A 209 -49.94 -51.87 -25.83
#